data_AF-A0AB33BQJ1-F1
#
_entry.id   AF-A0AB33BQJ1-F1
#
_cell.length_a   1.000
_cell.length_b   1.000
_cell.length_c   1.000
_cell.angle_alpha   90.00
_cell.angle_beta   90.00
_cell.angle_gamma   90.00
#
_symmetry.space_group_name_H-M   'P 1'
#
loop_
_entity.id
_entity.type
_entity.pdbx_description
1 polymer ?
#
loop_
_entity_poly.entity_id
_entity_poly.type
_entity_poly.pdbx_seq_one_letter_code
_entity_poly.pdbx_strand_id
1 'polypeptide(L)'
;MNNEPTSSNSQTDWQRLDAMSDEDIDLSDCPEITPEMFAKAVVRRGLPATKAKAQVTLPIDSDVLEWFKSQGRGYQTQINQLLRAYRSAHQ
;
A
#
# COMPACT_ATOMS: atom_id res chain seq x y z
N MET A 1 -22.20 4.47 -1.34
CA MET A 1 -20.87 4.20 -1.90
C MET A 1 -21.01 4.31 -3.40
N ASN A 2 -20.32 5.26 -4.03
CA ASN A 2 -20.38 5.43 -5.49
C ASN A 2 -19.43 4.41 -6.12
N ASN A 3 -19.98 3.50 -6.92
CA ASN A 3 -19.24 2.47 -7.66
C ASN A 3 -18.67 3.04 -8.97
N GLU A 4 -18.20 4.28 -8.97
CA GLU A 4 -17.64 4.88 -10.18
C GLU A 4 -16.18 4.43 -10.32
N PRO A 5 -15.83 3.73 -11.43
CA PRO A 5 -14.46 3.31 -11.67
C PRO A 5 -13.54 4.54 -11.78
N THR A 6 -12.37 4.47 -11.16
CA THR A 6 -11.40 5.59 -11.11
C THR A 6 -10.71 5.89 -12.46
N SER A 7 -10.93 5.05 -13.48
CA SER A 7 -10.43 5.22 -14.85
C SER A 7 -11.59 5.25 -15.84
N SER A 8 -11.79 6.36 -16.55
CA SER A 8 -13.00 6.55 -17.36
C SER A 8 -13.03 5.74 -18.66
N ASN A 9 -11.92 5.16 -19.11
CA ASN A 9 -11.86 4.36 -20.32
C ASN A 9 -10.88 3.20 -20.11
N SER A 10 -11.41 2.00 -19.93
CA SER A 10 -10.59 0.79 -19.97
C SER A 10 -9.98 0.64 -21.37
N GLN A 11 -8.67 0.40 -21.45
CA GLN A 11 -8.00 0.03 -22.71
C GLN A 11 -8.17 -1.45 -23.04
N THR A 12 -8.86 -2.20 -22.19
CA THR A 12 -9.11 -3.63 -22.36
C THR A 12 -10.17 -3.86 -23.42
N ASP A 13 -9.88 -4.77 -24.36
CA ASP A 13 -10.86 -5.30 -25.30
C ASP A 13 -11.78 -6.30 -24.58
N TRP A 14 -12.90 -5.78 -24.07
CA TRP A 14 -13.88 -6.57 -23.33
C TRP A 14 -14.62 -7.60 -24.20
N GLN A 15 -14.84 -7.31 -25.49
CA GLN A 15 -15.51 -8.24 -26.39
C GLN A 15 -14.65 -9.46 -26.66
N ARG A 16 -13.33 -9.26 -26.81
CA ARG A 16 -12.38 -10.37 -26.92
C ARG A 16 -12.39 -11.24 -25.66
N LEU A 17 -12.33 -10.64 -24.47
CA LEU A 17 -12.30 -11.40 -23.21
C LEU A 17 -13.60 -12.16 -22.95
N ASP A 18 -14.76 -11.57 -23.26
CA ASP A 18 -16.07 -12.21 -23.07
C ASP A 18 -16.29 -13.42 -23.99
N ALA A 19 -15.64 -13.42 -25.17
CA ALA A 19 -15.72 -14.51 -26.13
C ALA A 19 -14.62 -15.59 -25.94
N MET A 20 -13.66 -15.36 -25.04
CA MET A 20 -12.52 -16.26 -24.82
C MET A 20 -12.94 -17.44 -23.94
N SER A 21 -12.55 -18.67 -24.30
CA SER A 21 -12.76 -19.84 -23.42
C SER A 21 -11.62 -19.98 -22.42
N ASP A 22 -11.88 -20.72 -21.33
CA ASP A 22 -10.86 -20.98 -20.30
C ASP A 22 -9.63 -21.70 -20.86
N GLU A 23 -9.80 -22.50 -21.91
CA GLU A 23 -8.73 -23.27 -22.57
C GLU A 23 -7.74 -22.38 -23.32
N ASP A 24 -8.18 -21.20 -23.74
CA ASP A 24 -7.36 -20.22 -24.45
C ASP A 24 -6.49 -19.37 -23.48
N ILE A 25 -6.71 -19.48 -22.16
CA ILE A 25 -6.01 -18.69 -21.15
C ILE A 25 -4.57 -19.18 -21.01
N ASP A 26 -3.61 -18.29 -21.28
CA ASP A 26 -2.19 -18.55 -21.03
C ASP A 26 -1.89 -18.45 -19.54
N LEU A 27 -1.51 -19.58 -18.94
CA LEU A 27 -1.17 -19.73 -17.52
C LEU A 27 0.35 -19.93 -17.31
N SER A 28 1.17 -19.67 -18.34
CA SER A 28 2.61 -19.92 -18.29
C SER A 28 3.35 -19.08 -17.25
N ASP A 29 2.85 -17.88 -16.94
CA ASP A 29 3.40 -16.97 -15.94
C ASP A 29 2.80 -17.17 -14.53
N CYS A 30 1.56 -17.67 -14.47
CA CYS A 30 0.81 -17.86 -13.25
C CYS A 30 0.15 -19.25 -13.23
N PRO A 31 0.84 -20.28 -12.71
CA PRO A 31 0.27 -21.62 -12.65
C PRO A 31 -0.94 -21.66 -11.72
N GLU A 32 -1.92 -22.52 -12.05
CA GLU A 32 -3.13 -22.65 -11.27
C GLU A 32 -2.85 -23.09 -9.82
N ILE A 33 -3.60 -22.52 -8.88
CA ILE A 33 -3.51 -22.91 -7.49
C ILE A 33 -4.21 -24.25 -7.31
N THR A 34 -3.43 -25.29 -7.03
CA THR A 34 -3.98 -26.61 -6.71
C THR A 34 -4.65 -26.61 -5.32
N PRO A 35 -5.63 -27.50 -5.07
CA PRO A 35 -6.25 -27.65 -3.76
C PRO A 35 -5.23 -27.92 -2.63
N GLU A 36 -4.15 -28.64 -2.94
CA GLU A 36 -3.06 -28.95 -2.01
C GLU A 36 -2.22 -27.72 -1.67
N MET A 37 -1.98 -26.83 -2.63
CA MET A 37 -1.33 -25.54 -2.41
C MET A 37 -2.22 -24.64 -1.57
N PHE A 38 -3.52 -24.59 -1.88
CA PHE A 38 -4.50 -23.80 -1.12
C PHE A 38 -4.64 -24.29 0.32
N ALA A 39 -4.61 -25.60 0.56
CA ALA A 39 -4.66 -26.17 1.91
C ALA A 39 -3.48 -25.74 2.79
N LYS A 40 -2.34 -25.40 2.19
CA LYS A 40 -1.15 -24.88 2.89
C LYS A 40 -1.16 -23.36 3.05
N ALA A 41 -2.15 -22.66 2.50
CA ALA A 41 -2.22 -21.21 2.56
C ALA A 41 -2.48 -20.73 3.99
N VAL A 42 -1.66 -19.79 4.47
CA VAL A 42 -1.86 -19.16 5.78
C VAL A 42 -2.72 -17.91 5.59
N VAL A 43 -3.95 -17.95 6.09
CA VAL A 43 -4.82 -16.77 6.10
C VAL A 43 -4.26 -15.76 7.10
N ARG A 44 -3.70 -14.64 6.61
CA ARG A 44 -3.34 -13.50 7.45
C ARG A 44 -4.59 -12.74 7.89
N ARG A 45 -5.27 -13.25 8.92
CA ARG A 45 -6.36 -12.55 9.60
C ARG A 45 -5.81 -11.48 10.54
N GLY A 46 -6.39 -10.29 10.51
CA GLY A 46 -6.07 -9.22 11.46
C GLY A 46 -4.74 -8.53 11.20
N LEU A 47 -4.37 -8.31 9.92
CA LEU A 47 -3.32 -7.33 9.62
C LEU A 47 -3.75 -6.03 10.30
N PRO A 48 -3.00 -5.53 11.30
CA PRO A 48 -3.44 -4.35 12.05
C PRO A 48 -3.59 -3.24 11.03
N ALA A 49 -4.80 -2.70 10.89
CA ALA A 49 -5.04 -1.53 10.07
C ALA A 49 -4.01 -0.50 10.50
N THR A 50 -3.07 -0.20 9.61
CA THR A 50 -1.99 0.71 9.94
C THR A 50 -2.68 2.02 10.28
N LYS A 51 -2.58 2.47 11.55
CA LYS A 51 -3.28 3.69 11.97
C LYS A 51 -2.93 4.78 10.97
N ALA A 52 -3.96 5.33 10.33
CA ALA A 52 -3.77 6.34 9.29
C ALA A 52 -2.94 7.48 9.87
N LYS A 53 -1.92 7.92 9.12
CA LYS A 53 -1.15 9.11 9.48
C LYS A 53 -2.08 10.31 9.28
N ALA A 54 -2.23 11.14 10.30
CA ALA A 54 -2.91 12.43 10.15
C ALA A 54 -1.95 13.42 9.48
N GLN A 55 -2.42 14.12 8.45
CA GLN A 55 -1.69 15.25 7.88
C GLN A 55 -2.01 16.49 8.71
N VAL A 56 -0.98 17.08 9.31
CA VAL A 56 -1.11 18.27 10.16
C VAL A 56 -0.10 19.32 9.70
N THR A 57 -0.49 20.59 9.76
CA THR A 57 0.42 21.72 9.56
C THR A 57 1.00 22.11 10.90
N LEU A 58 2.26 21.79 11.14
CA LEU A 58 3.00 22.12 12.36
C LEU A 58 4.14 23.08 12.00
N PRO A 59 4.22 24.27 12.61
CA PRO A 59 5.41 25.12 12.51
C PRO A 59 6.62 24.41 13.11
N ILE A 60 7.72 24.38 12.38
CA ILE A 60 9.01 23.84 12.82
C ILE A 60 10.05 24.93 12.51
N ASP A 61 10.98 25.16 13.43
CA ASP A 61 12.08 26.10 13.20
C ASP A 61 12.88 25.72 11.95
N SER A 62 13.32 26.74 11.21
CA SER A 62 13.90 26.54 9.88
C SER A 62 15.21 25.77 9.91
N ASP A 63 16.05 26.02 10.92
CA ASP A 63 17.32 25.35 11.15
C ASP A 63 17.13 23.86 11.47
N VAL A 64 16.13 23.53 12.30
CA VAL A 64 15.77 22.15 12.62
C VAL A 64 15.29 21.41 11.37
N LEU A 65 14.42 22.04 10.58
CA LEU A 65 13.92 21.44 9.35
C LEU A 65 15.04 21.21 8.32
N GLU A 66 15.97 22.17 8.21
CA GLU A 66 17.12 22.08 7.30
C GLU A 66 18.08 20.96 7.73
N TRP A 67 18.34 20.83 9.04
CA TRP A 67 19.13 19.72 9.58
C TRP A 67 18.51 18.36 9.21
N PHE A 68 17.21 18.18 9.40
CA PHE A 68 16.51 16.95 9.03
C PHE A 68 16.56 16.68 7.52
N LYS A 69 16.39 17.72 6.68
CA LYS A 69 16.51 17.59 5.23
C LYS A 69 17.92 17.20 4.79
N SER A 70 18.95 17.67 5.49
CA SER A 70 20.35 17.33 5.20
C SER A 70 20.67 15.84 5.38
N GLN A 71 19.87 15.12 6.18
CA GLN A 71 20.02 13.67 6.39
C GLN A 71 19.50 12.81 5.23
N GLY A 72 18.91 13.44 4.21
CA GLY A 72 18.50 12.78 2.97
C GLY A 72 17.03 12.38 2.91
N ARG A 73 16.73 11.40 2.04
CA ARG A 73 15.35 10.97 1.76
C ARG A 73 14.75 10.32 3.00
N GLY A 74 13.59 10.82 3.43
CA GLY A 74 12.85 10.27 4.58
C GLY A 74 12.87 11.13 5.84
N TYR A 75 13.33 12.38 5.77
CA TYR A 75 13.33 13.32 6.89
C TYR A 75 11.98 13.40 7.64
N GLN A 76 10.84 13.36 6.94
CA GLN A 76 9.50 13.34 7.58
C GLN A 76 9.28 12.09 8.44
N THR A 77 9.82 10.95 8.01
CA THR A 77 9.74 9.69 8.75
C THR A 77 10.61 9.74 10.01
N GLN A 78 11.81 10.34 9.92
CA GLN A 78 12.67 10.57 11.08
C GLN A 78 12.01 11.50 12.11
N ILE A 79 11.40 12.61 11.66
CA ILE A 79 10.64 13.52 12.54
C ILE A 79 9.53 12.74 13.27
N ASN A 80 8.76 11.92 12.55
CA ASN A 80 7.70 11.11 13.16
C ASN A 80 8.26 10.04 14.14
N GLN A 81 9.44 9.47 13.88
CA GLN A 81 10.10 8.55 14.80
C GLN A 81 10.55 9.27 16.08
N LEU A 82 11.12 10.47 15.96
CA LEU A 82 11.52 11.28 17.11
C LEU A 82 10.31 11.61 18.00
N LEU A 83 9.20 12.05 17.40
CA LEU A 83 7.96 12.34 18.14
C LEU A 83 7.41 11.10 18.87
N ARG A 84 7.55 9.90 18.28
CA ARG A 84 7.18 8.64 18.93
C ARG A 84 8.08 8.31 20.10
N ALA A 85 9.39 8.42 19.92
CA ALA A 85 10.36 8.17 20.97
C ALA A 85 10.16 9.12 22.16
N TYR A 86 9.97 10.42 21.88
CA TYR A 86 9.67 11.42 22.90
C TYR A 86 8.39 11.10 23.66
N ARG A 87 7.31 10.77 22.93
CA ARG A 87 6.04 10.34 23.55
C ARG A 87 6.23 9.14 24.47
N SER A 88 6.93 8.10 24.01
CA SER A 88 7.12 6.87 24.78
C SER A 88 7.99 7.07 26.03
N ALA A 89 8.93 8.02 26.01
CA ALA A 89 9.78 8.34 27.15
C ALA A 89 9.07 9.19 28.22
N HIS A 90 8.01 9.91 27.86
CA HIS A 90 7.25 10.80 28.77
C HIS A 90 5.85 10.26 29.09
N GLN A 91 5.65 8.96 28.90
CA GLN A 91 4.41 8.25 29.19
C GLN A 91 4.65 7.30 30.35
#